data_AF-A0AAV2BBM4-F1
#
_entry.id   AF-A0AAV2BBM4-F1
#
_cell.length_a   1.000
_cell.length_b   1.000
_cell.length_c   1.000
_cell.angle_alpha   90.00
_cell.angle_beta   90.00
_cell.angle_gamma   90.00
#
_symmetry.space_group_name_H-M   'P 1'
#
loop_
_entity.id
_entity.type
_entity.pdbx_description
1 polymer ?
#
loop_
_entity_poly.entity_id
_entity_poly.type
_entity_poly.pdbx_seq_one_letter_code
_entity_poly.pdbx_strand_id
1 'polypeptide(L)'
;MGTSTKQSPTHRKVIVKTKSLVRSRLGTRATTMKPARSFSVCAVSTTAKGYCEVEGYGRIPVGDEIYSDKECEKIICNEGFISSHSCDLAAFNLGNGCYFVPRQGLYPTCCRPERICRMDIISTH
;
A
#
# COMPACT_ATOMS: atom_id res chain seq x y z
N MET A 1 -11.95 -30.94 55.00
CA MET A 1 -10.70 -30.16 55.00
C MET A 1 -9.91 -30.54 53.77
N GLY A 2 -9.41 -29.57 53.00
CA GLY A 2 -8.45 -29.79 51.91
C GLY A 2 -9.03 -29.71 50.50
N THR A 3 -9.34 -28.49 50.05
CA THR A 3 -9.31 -28.11 48.63
C THR A 3 -7.88 -28.26 48.08
N SER A 4 -7.71 -28.56 46.79
CA SER A 4 -7.00 -27.63 45.89
C SER A 4 -6.86 -28.19 44.47
N THR A 5 -7.20 -27.27 43.56
CA THR A 5 -7.25 -27.26 42.12
C THR A 5 -5.88 -27.48 41.47
N LYS A 6 -5.79 -28.35 40.44
CA LYS A 6 -4.65 -28.36 39.50
C LYS A 6 -4.85 -27.26 38.46
N GLN A 7 -4.18 -26.14 38.63
CA GLN A 7 -3.96 -25.13 37.58
C GLN A 7 -2.56 -25.35 36.98
N SER A 8 -2.53 -25.55 35.66
CA SER A 8 -1.32 -25.76 34.86
C SER A 8 -0.73 -24.40 34.43
N PRO A 9 0.61 -24.28 34.29
CA PRO A 9 1.29 -22.99 34.27
C PRO A 9 1.21 -22.26 32.93
N THR A 10 1.17 -20.94 33.08
CA THR A 10 1.22 -19.87 32.10
C THR A 10 2.43 -19.95 31.14
N HIS A 11 2.14 -19.92 29.82
CA HIS A 11 3.15 -19.71 28.79
C HIS A 11 3.77 -18.31 28.91
N ARG A 12 5.05 -18.30 29.29
CA ARG A 12 5.89 -17.12 29.51
C ARG A 12 6.28 -16.50 28.16
N LYS A 13 5.89 -15.23 27.95
CA LYS A 13 6.35 -14.39 26.82
C LYS A 13 7.88 -14.28 26.84
N VAL A 14 8.55 -14.76 25.80
CA VAL A 14 9.98 -14.54 25.59
C VAL A 14 10.15 -13.17 24.93
N ILE A 15 10.60 -12.19 25.71
CA ILE A 15 10.98 -10.86 25.21
C ILE A 15 12.45 -10.93 24.81
N VAL A 16 12.72 -10.99 23.51
CA VAL A 16 14.09 -10.87 22.98
C VAL A 16 14.46 -9.39 22.95
N LYS A 17 15.25 -8.93 23.93
CA LYS A 17 15.88 -7.61 23.96
C LYS A 17 17.19 -7.66 23.17
N THR A 18 17.16 -7.31 21.89
CA THR A 18 18.40 -6.98 21.15
C THR A 18 18.74 -5.51 21.38
N LYS A 19 19.80 -5.28 22.17
CA LYS A 19 20.47 -3.98 22.24
C LYS A 19 21.28 -3.81 20.95
N SER A 20 20.99 -2.79 20.15
CA SER A 20 21.93 -2.29 19.15
C SER A 20 22.14 -0.80 19.38
N LEU A 21 23.35 -0.47 19.84
CA LEU A 21 23.86 0.88 20.02
C LEU A 21 24.67 1.22 18.77
N VAL A 22 24.16 2.10 17.90
CA VAL A 22 25.02 2.90 17.02
C VAL A 22 24.51 4.34 17.05
N ARG A 23 25.33 5.19 17.66
CA ARG A 23 25.27 6.64 17.65
C ARG A 23 25.76 7.10 16.28
N SER A 24 24.98 7.92 15.56
CA SER A 24 25.52 8.78 14.51
C SER A 24 24.68 10.05 14.44
N ARG A 25 25.28 11.15 14.91
CA ARG A 25 24.83 12.51 14.62
C ARG A 25 25.23 12.79 13.18
N LEU A 26 24.28 12.94 12.27
CA LEU A 26 24.48 13.70 11.05
C LEU A 26 23.16 14.42 10.74
N GLY A 27 23.20 15.74 10.87
CA GLY A 27 22.13 16.61 10.41
C GLY A 27 22.02 16.48 8.90
N THR A 28 20.98 15.79 8.47
CA THR A 28 20.44 15.92 7.13
C THR A 28 18.94 15.99 7.35
N ARG A 29 18.30 17.09 6.96
CA ARG A 29 16.86 17.06 6.70
C ARG A 29 16.66 16.10 5.53
N ALA A 30 16.69 14.81 5.83
CA ALA A 30 16.10 13.81 4.97
C ALA A 30 14.61 14.20 4.96
N THR A 31 14.18 14.86 3.89
CA THR A 31 12.80 14.78 3.46
C THR A 31 12.52 13.30 3.33
N THR A 32 11.98 12.72 4.40
CA THR A 32 11.60 11.32 4.44
C THR A 32 10.61 11.15 3.30
N MET A 33 11.03 10.40 2.29
CA MET A 33 10.16 9.97 1.21
C MET A 33 8.89 9.44 1.86
N LYS A 34 7.75 10.10 1.66
CA LYS A 34 6.47 9.48 2.03
C LYS A 34 6.33 8.30 1.09
N PRO A 35 6.34 7.05 1.58
CA PRO A 35 6.14 5.91 0.70
C PRO A 35 4.78 6.09 0.01
N ALA A 36 4.70 5.74 -1.29
CA ALA A 36 3.42 5.64 -1.99
C ALA A 36 2.50 4.78 -1.11
N ARG A 37 1.43 5.38 -0.61
CA ARG A 37 0.51 4.69 0.28
C ARG A 37 -0.36 3.80 -0.58
N SER A 38 -0.24 2.49 -0.42
CA SER A 38 -1.22 1.55 -0.93
C SER A 38 -2.44 1.62 -0.03
N PHE A 39 -3.62 1.77 -0.63
CA PHE A 39 -4.90 1.70 0.06
C PHE A 39 -5.59 0.40 -0.31
N SER A 40 -6.30 -0.17 0.66
CA SER A 40 -7.21 -1.28 0.42
C SER A 40 -8.51 -1.00 1.16
N VAL A 41 -9.62 -1.13 0.43
CA VAL A 41 -10.95 -0.90 0.96
C VAL A 41 -11.79 -2.14 0.69
N CYS A 42 -12.48 -2.63 1.71
CA CYS A 42 -13.42 -3.73 1.58
C CYS A 42 -14.83 -3.22 1.87
N ALA A 43 -15.78 -3.57 1.02
CA ALA A 43 -17.19 -3.22 1.17
C ALA A 43 -18.07 -4.46 0.99
N VAL A 44 -19.11 -4.59 1.80
CA VAL A 44 -20.08 -5.69 1.67
C VAL A 44 -20.85 -5.51 0.35
N SER A 45 -21.05 -6.60 -0.39
CA SER A 45 -21.75 -6.59 -1.68
C SER A 45 -22.63 -7.82 -1.84
N THR A 46 -23.77 -7.67 -2.49
CA THR A 46 -24.72 -8.76 -2.74
C THR A 46 -24.33 -9.53 -3.99
N THR A 47 -23.76 -10.73 -3.80
CA THR A 47 -23.29 -11.59 -4.91
C THR A 47 -24.24 -12.74 -5.24
N ALA A 48 -25.51 -12.67 -4.80
CA ALA A 48 -26.51 -13.73 -5.01
C ALA A 48 -26.77 -14.05 -6.50
N LYS A 49 -26.39 -13.14 -7.41
CA LYS A 49 -26.49 -13.30 -8.86
C LYS A 49 -25.19 -13.77 -9.53
N GLY A 50 -24.16 -14.10 -8.74
CA GLY A 50 -22.86 -14.53 -9.24
C GLY A 50 -21.94 -13.38 -9.69
N TYR A 51 -22.29 -12.13 -9.40
CA TYR A 51 -21.48 -10.95 -9.72
C TYR A 51 -21.61 -9.85 -8.66
N CYS A 52 -20.61 -8.96 -8.60
CA CYS A 52 -20.64 -7.69 -7.89
C CYS A 52 -21.01 -6.58 -8.88
N GLU A 53 -21.85 -5.63 -8.47
CA GLU A 53 -22.12 -4.42 -9.22
C GLU A 53 -21.31 -3.27 -8.63
N VAL A 54 -20.44 -2.68 -9.44
CA VAL A 54 -19.48 -1.66 -9.02
C VAL A 54 -19.68 -0.42 -9.88
N GLU A 55 -19.92 0.71 -9.24
CA GLU A 55 -20.10 1.99 -9.92
C GLU A 55 -18.84 2.34 -10.74
N GLY A 56 -19.02 2.71 -12.01
CA GLY A 56 -17.91 3.01 -12.93
C GLY A 56 -17.23 1.79 -13.58
N TYR A 57 -17.45 0.57 -13.06
CA TYR A 57 -16.84 -0.67 -13.57
C TYR A 57 -17.86 -1.69 -14.08
N GLY A 58 -19.14 -1.54 -13.73
CA GLY A 58 -20.22 -2.42 -14.16
C GLY A 58 -20.28 -3.71 -13.33
N ARG A 59 -20.53 -4.84 -14.00
CA ARG A 59 -20.70 -6.14 -13.36
C ARG A 59 -19.41 -6.95 -13.43
N ILE A 60 -18.91 -7.35 -12.27
CA ILE A 60 -17.70 -8.17 -12.13
C ILE A 60 -18.13 -9.54 -11.61
N PRO A 61 -17.89 -10.64 -12.33
CA PRO A 61 -18.21 -11.98 -11.83
C PRO A 61 -17.51 -12.29 -10.51
N VAL A 62 -18.14 -13.10 -9.66
CA VAL A 62 -17.50 -13.56 -8.42
C VAL A 62 -16.26 -14.39 -8.74
N GLY A 63 -15.14 -14.06 -8.11
CA GLY A 63 -13.84 -14.65 -8.37
C GLY A 63 -13.01 -13.88 -9.40
N ASP A 64 -13.61 -12.94 -10.13
CA ASP A 64 -12.90 -12.12 -11.10
C ASP A 64 -12.40 -10.80 -10.49
N GLU A 65 -11.45 -10.20 -11.22
CA GLU A 65 -10.88 -8.90 -10.91
C GLU A 65 -10.85 -8.00 -12.15
N ILE A 66 -11.02 -6.70 -11.92
CA ILE A 66 -10.89 -5.67 -12.94
C ILE A 66 -9.84 -4.65 -12.51
N TYR A 67 -9.22 -4.03 -13.50
CA TYR A 67 -8.16 -3.05 -13.30
C TYR A 67 -8.52 -1.72 -13.97
N SER A 68 -8.13 -0.62 -13.35
CA SER A 68 -8.15 0.71 -13.94
C SER A 68 -6.73 1.26 -14.02
N ASP A 69 -6.20 1.39 -15.23
CA ASP A 69 -4.90 2.03 -15.49
C ASP A 69 -4.94 3.51 -15.08
N LYS A 70 -6.08 4.16 -15.31
CA LYS A 70 -6.26 5.60 -15.05
C LYS A 70 -6.19 5.92 -13.56
N GLU A 71 -6.85 5.10 -12.74
CA GLU A 71 -6.90 5.27 -11.29
C GLU A 71 -5.82 4.44 -10.56
N CYS A 72 -5.02 3.68 -11.30
CA CYS A 72 -4.07 2.69 -10.77
C CYS A 72 -4.71 1.80 -9.68
N GLU A 73 -5.88 1.25 -10.01
CA GLU A 73 -6.74 0.53 -9.09
C GLU A 73 -6.97 -0.89 -9.57
N LYS A 74 -7.13 -1.81 -8.62
CA LYS A 74 -7.59 -3.18 -8.82
C LYS A 74 -8.81 -3.43 -7.95
N ILE A 75 -9.88 -3.94 -8.53
CA ILE A 75 -11.11 -4.32 -7.82
C ILE A 75 -11.32 -5.82 -8.00
N ILE A 76 -11.55 -6.52 -6.89
CA ILE A 76 -11.81 -7.96 -6.86
C ILE A 76 -13.21 -8.18 -6.33
N CYS A 77 -14.01 -8.95 -7.06
CA CYS A 77 -15.32 -9.39 -6.60
C CYS A 77 -15.17 -10.73 -5.87
N ASN A 78 -15.44 -10.74 -4.57
CA ASN A 78 -15.48 -11.95 -3.75
C ASN A 78 -16.91 -12.27 -3.37
N GLU A 79 -17.16 -13.51 -2.92
CA GLU A 79 -18.48 -13.88 -2.42
C GLU A 79 -18.85 -13.05 -1.18
N GLY A 80 -19.91 -12.26 -1.28
CA GLY A 80 -20.42 -11.39 -0.21
C GLY A 80 -19.69 -10.05 -0.01
N PHE A 81 -18.61 -9.75 -0.74
CA PHE A 81 -17.89 -8.49 -0.60
C PHE A 81 -17.03 -8.13 -1.81
N ILE A 82 -16.73 -6.84 -1.96
CA ILE A 82 -15.79 -6.30 -2.93
C ILE A 82 -14.55 -5.82 -2.18
N SER A 83 -13.36 -6.07 -2.74
CA SER A 83 -12.11 -5.47 -2.27
C SER A 83 -11.47 -4.63 -3.38
N SER A 84 -11.24 -3.35 -3.10
CA SER A 84 -10.47 -2.44 -3.94
C SER A 84 -9.06 -2.28 -3.37
N HIS A 85 -8.08 -2.16 -4.27
CA HIS A 85 -6.69 -1.85 -3.99
C HIS A 85 -6.22 -0.73 -4.92
N SER A 86 -5.67 0.34 -4.36
CA SER A 86 -5.14 1.46 -5.14
C SER A 86 -3.91 2.06 -4.47
N CYS A 87 -3.34 3.11 -5.05
CA CYS A 87 -2.23 3.83 -4.46
C CYS A 87 -2.28 5.32 -4.73
N ASP A 88 -1.69 6.10 -3.83
CA ASP A 88 -1.56 7.55 -4.03
C ASP A 88 -0.57 7.84 -5.16
N LEU A 89 -1.07 8.44 -6.25
CA LEU A 89 -0.28 8.82 -7.43
C LEU A 89 0.21 10.28 -7.37
N ALA A 90 0.06 10.97 -6.23
CA ALA A 90 0.44 12.38 -6.13
C ALA A 90 1.91 12.61 -6.55
N ALA A 91 2.09 13.45 -7.59
CA ALA A 91 3.41 13.88 -8.03
C ALA A 91 4.09 14.65 -6.89
N PHE A 92 5.16 14.10 -6.35
CA PHE A 92 5.93 14.73 -5.29
C PHE A 92 7.19 15.36 -5.88
N ASN A 93 7.37 16.66 -5.65
CA ASN A 93 8.60 17.36 -6.02
C ASN A 93 9.69 17.00 -5.01
N LEU A 94 10.77 16.40 -5.49
CA LEU A 94 11.90 15.99 -4.64
C LEU A 94 12.84 17.16 -4.29
N GLY A 95 12.62 18.34 -4.89
CA GLY A 95 13.62 19.39 -4.99
C GLY A 95 14.69 19.04 -6.04
N ASN A 96 15.49 20.03 -6.42
CA ASN A 96 16.65 19.87 -7.31
C ASN A 96 16.32 19.44 -8.76
N GLY A 97 15.21 19.93 -9.33
CA GLY A 97 14.81 19.61 -10.70
C GLY A 97 14.30 18.17 -10.91
N CYS A 98 14.12 17.42 -9.82
CA CYS A 98 13.58 16.06 -9.84
C CYS A 98 12.13 16.01 -9.36
N TYR A 99 11.30 15.25 -10.07
CA TYR A 99 9.91 15.00 -9.71
C TYR A 99 9.55 13.52 -9.93
N PHE A 100 8.64 13.02 -9.11
CA PHE A 100 8.04 11.70 -9.29
C PHE A 100 6.85 11.81 -10.24
N VAL A 101 6.81 10.95 -11.26
CA VAL A 101 5.64 10.79 -12.14
C VAL A 101 4.97 9.43 -11.91
N PRO A 102 3.63 9.37 -12.02
CA PRO A 102 2.92 8.10 -12.09
C PRO A 102 3.45 7.25 -13.24
N ARG A 103 3.59 5.94 -13.01
CA ARG A 103 3.92 4.99 -14.09
C ARG A 103 2.66 4.53 -14.80
N GLN A 104 2.80 4.27 -16.09
CA GLN A 104 1.77 3.58 -16.86
C GLN A 104 1.70 2.10 -16.49
N GLY A 105 0.51 1.51 -16.68
CA GLY A 105 0.24 0.08 -16.49
C GLY A 105 -0.75 -0.19 -15.36
N LEU A 106 -0.92 -1.48 -15.06
CA LEU A 106 -1.90 -1.98 -14.10
C LEU A 106 -1.36 -1.98 -12.68
N TYR A 107 -2.25 -1.88 -11.68
CA TYR A 107 -1.90 -2.10 -10.28
C TYR A 107 -1.25 -3.50 -10.11
N PRO A 108 -0.21 -3.66 -9.27
CA PRO A 108 0.48 -2.65 -8.45
C PRO A 108 1.66 -1.97 -9.18
N THR A 109 1.84 -2.21 -10.48
CA THR A 109 2.98 -1.71 -11.24
C THR A 109 2.97 -0.19 -11.36
N CYS A 110 1.81 0.41 -11.63
CA CYS A 110 1.62 1.85 -11.69
C CYS A 110 1.83 2.56 -10.34
N CYS A 111 1.85 1.83 -9.21
CA CYS A 111 2.06 2.39 -7.88
C CYS A 111 3.51 2.77 -7.57
N ARG A 112 4.46 2.41 -8.43
CA ARG A 112 5.86 2.78 -8.26
C ARG A 112 6.14 4.02 -9.11
N PRO A 113 6.14 5.22 -8.50
CA PRO A 113 6.41 6.43 -9.25
C PRO A 113 7.83 6.41 -9.81
N GLU A 114 7.99 6.88 -11.03
CA GLU A 114 9.28 7.01 -11.69
C GLU A 114 9.89 8.37 -11.37
N ARG A 115 11.16 8.37 -10.96
CA ARG A 115 11.90 9.61 -10.69
C ARG A 115 12.42 10.15 -12.01
N ILE A 116 11.92 11.31 -12.42
CA ILE A 116 12.43 12.07 -13.56
C ILE A 116 13.18 13.29 -13.03
N CYS A 117 14.41 13.48 -13.47
CA CYS A 117 15.21 14.67 -13.16
C CYS A 117 15.48 15.42 -14.47
N ARG A 118 15.07 16.69 -14.55
CA ARG A 118 15.57 17.59 -15.58
C ARG A 118 16.92 18.11 -15.10
N MET A 119 18.00 17.60 -15.65
CA MET A 119 19.25 18.33 -15.61
C MET A 119 19.15 19.35 -16.73
N ASP A 120 18.84 20.59 -16.37
CA ASP A 120 18.99 21.70 -17.29
C ASP A 120 20.46 21.71 -17.71
N ILE A 121 20.70 21.41 -18.98
CA ILE A 121 22.02 21.47 -19.59
C ILE A 121 22.42 22.94 -19.45
N ILE A 122 23.37 23.24 -18.56
CA ILE A 122 24.04 24.53 -18.57
C ILE A 122 24.85 24.55 -19.87
N SER A 123 24.24 25.02 -20.95
CA SER A 123 24.94 25.39 -22.17
C SER A 123 25.71 26.66 -21.85
N THR A 124 26.88 26.50 -21.22
CA THR A 124 27.88 27.57 -21.18
C THR A 124 28.37 27.80 -22.59
N HIS A 125 27.85 28.84 -23.23
CA HIS A 125 28.50 29.54 -24.34
C HIS A 125 29.71 30.32 -23.84
#